data_AF-A0A1H6EY06-F1
#
_entry.id   AF-A0A1H6EY06-F1
#
_cell.length_a   1.000
_cell.length_b   1.000
_cell.length_c   1.000
_cell.angle_alpha   90.00
_cell.angle_beta   90.00
_cell.angle_gamma   90.00
#
_symmetry.space_group_name_H-M   'P 1'
#
loop_
_entity.id
_entity.type
_entity.pdbx_description
1 polymer ?
#
loop_
_entity_poly.entity_id
_entity_poly.type
_entity_poly.pdbx_seq_one_letter_code
_entity_poly.pdbx_strand_id
1 'polypeptide(L)'
;MGAGCPDIRIVVLPEDGLVHSRTPLDGPLLADLAAAADTLARARLALLDPAGAPGRDLLGGAADQVCELARRAALPPLDVSGLAPIVPNHEYFGVRTAPLDGPRLAAEVTTIAARALDDLRHARLEVNDLAAELLAVSDLLTALPGDTAGRPGGPSRKPGDGPYFPVPTELTRWIVVHHLYFLLNLRAAAAVTRAVGAVRNGDRAATLAELREATVHVRGFTAAMVHSGDMSAACYEATVRPTMRPPAVDTELTGRTQPEHRAYRRAMAALVEEFAEPYDTLAARDPELALARDALLEADLIDIERHVLVAAALVGGDRSIVQGEATEGNAVSMLRTMRHARADRYRLLMRYGDDVAAALPLLATARPGREST
;
A
#
# COMPACT_ATOMS: atom_id res chain seq x y z
N MET A 1 2.42 24.87 -3.05
CA MET A 1 1.69 24.01 -2.10
C MET A 1 0.62 24.85 -1.43
N GLY A 2 -0.61 24.36 -1.33
CA GLY A 2 -1.70 25.06 -0.64
C GLY A 2 -1.39 25.31 0.83
N ALA A 3 -2.02 26.32 1.44
CA ALA A 3 -1.70 26.81 2.80
C ALA A 3 -1.87 25.77 3.94
N GLY A 4 -2.40 24.57 3.65
CA GLY A 4 -2.63 23.50 4.63
C GLY A 4 -1.70 22.29 4.54
N CYS A 5 -0.88 22.15 3.50
CA CYS A 5 0.06 21.01 3.39
C CYS A 5 1.39 21.37 4.07
N PRO A 6 1.94 20.52 4.96
CA PRO A 6 3.27 20.74 5.51
C PRO A 6 4.29 20.82 4.38
N ASP A 7 5.36 21.58 4.61
CA ASP A 7 6.46 21.72 3.68
C ASP A 7 7.22 20.38 3.55
N ILE A 8 6.68 19.48 2.74
CA ILE A 8 7.25 18.17 2.44
C ILE A 8 7.76 18.22 1.01
N ARG A 9 9.02 17.82 0.83
CA ARG A 9 9.62 17.74 -0.49
C ARG A 9 8.83 16.81 -1.40
N ILE A 10 8.46 17.33 -2.56
CA ILE A 10 7.75 16.61 -3.63
C ILE A 10 8.49 15.33 -3.97
N VAL A 11 7.72 14.25 -4.13
CA VAL A 11 8.18 12.95 -4.64
C VAL A 11 7.69 12.74 -6.06
N VAL A 12 8.46 12.01 -6.85
CA VAL A 12 8.10 11.72 -8.25
C VAL A 12 7.91 10.22 -8.44
N LEU A 13 6.70 9.83 -8.81
CA LEU A 13 6.34 8.45 -9.14
C LEU A 13 6.55 8.19 -10.65
N PRO A 14 6.82 6.94 -11.05
CA PRO A 14 6.96 6.60 -12.47
C PRO A 14 5.61 6.78 -13.19
N GLU A 15 5.58 7.53 -14.28
CA GLU A 15 4.35 7.81 -15.03
C GLU A 15 3.70 6.57 -15.65
N ASP A 16 4.49 5.53 -15.91
CA ASP A 16 4.01 4.24 -16.43
C ASP A 16 3.54 3.28 -15.32
N GLY A 17 3.63 3.70 -14.05
CA GLY A 17 3.24 2.92 -12.88
C GLY A 17 4.15 1.74 -12.58
N LEU A 18 5.29 1.57 -13.26
CA LEU A 18 6.20 0.46 -13.02
C LEU A 18 7.27 0.84 -11.99
N VAL A 19 7.21 0.17 -10.83
CA VAL A 19 8.18 0.35 -9.75
C VAL A 19 9.26 -0.73 -9.83
N HIS A 20 9.97 -0.76 -10.96
CA HIS A 20 11.20 -1.50 -11.16
C HIS A 20 12.03 -0.80 -12.25
N SER A 21 13.36 -0.92 -12.17
CA SER A 21 14.24 -0.25 -13.09
C SER A 21 14.19 -0.87 -14.49
N ARG A 22 14.22 0.00 -15.51
CA ARG A 22 14.44 -0.37 -16.93
C ARG A 22 15.86 -0.11 -17.40
N THR A 23 16.67 0.55 -16.59
CA THR A 23 18.08 0.81 -16.89
C THR A 23 18.98 0.23 -15.79
N PRO A 24 20.20 -0.21 -16.11
CA PRO A 24 21.08 -0.81 -15.11
C PRO A 24 21.36 0.15 -13.95
N LEU A 25 21.31 -0.38 -12.72
CA LEU A 25 21.80 0.30 -11.52
C LEU A 25 23.30 0.03 -11.35
N ASP A 26 24.01 0.91 -10.66
CA ASP A 26 25.42 0.68 -10.36
C ASP A 26 25.62 -0.49 -9.38
N GLY A 27 26.78 -1.16 -9.47
CA GLY A 27 27.09 -2.34 -8.66
C GLY A 27 27.04 -2.11 -7.15
N PRO A 28 27.64 -1.03 -6.61
CA PRO A 28 27.54 -0.70 -5.19
C PRO A 28 26.10 -0.52 -4.70
N LEU A 29 25.26 0.20 -5.44
CA LEU A 29 23.85 0.41 -5.08
C LEU A 29 23.07 -0.90 -5.09
N LEU A 30 23.33 -1.81 -6.03
CA LEU A 30 22.73 -3.15 -6.05
C LEU A 30 23.06 -3.94 -4.79
N ALA A 31 24.32 -3.90 -4.34
CA ALA A 31 24.74 -4.56 -3.11
C ALA A 31 24.07 -3.93 -1.88
N ASP A 32 23.95 -2.61 -1.85
CA ASP A 32 23.29 -1.88 -0.76
C ASP A 32 21.79 -2.16 -0.69
N LEU A 33 21.11 -2.26 -1.84
CA LEU A 33 19.70 -2.65 -1.94
C LEU A 33 19.48 -4.06 -1.36
N ALA A 34 20.29 -5.03 -1.77
CA ALA A 34 20.22 -6.40 -1.27
C ALA A 34 20.47 -6.47 0.25
N ALA A 35 21.50 -5.77 0.74
CA ALA A 35 21.81 -5.75 2.17
C ALA A 35 20.68 -5.11 3.02
N ALA A 36 20.04 -4.05 2.51
CA ALA A 36 18.90 -3.42 3.17
C ALA A 36 17.68 -4.35 3.19
N ALA A 37 17.35 -4.99 2.06
CA ALA A 37 16.27 -5.97 1.97
C ALA A 37 16.48 -7.14 2.94
N ASP A 38 17.66 -7.73 2.97
CA ASP A 38 18.00 -8.81 3.90
C ASP A 38 17.84 -8.38 5.38
N THR A 39 18.18 -7.13 5.69
CA THR A 39 18.05 -6.58 7.05
C THR A 39 16.58 -6.41 7.44
N LEU A 40 15.74 -5.92 6.54
CA LEU A 40 14.28 -5.84 6.74
C LEU A 40 13.67 -7.23 6.92
N ALA A 41 14.08 -8.21 6.11
CA ALA A 41 13.62 -9.59 6.22
C ALA A 41 13.98 -10.21 7.57
N ARG A 42 15.19 -9.99 8.09
CA ARG A 42 15.58 -10.43 9.44
C ARG A 42 14.80 -9.75 10.55
N ALA A 43 14.62 -8.42 10.47
CA ALA A 43 13.84 -7.67 11.46
C ALA A 43 12.37 -8.16 11.50
N ARG A 44 11.78 -8.41 10.33
CA ARG A 44 10.46 -9.02 10.20
C ARG A 44 10.38 -10.39 10.89
N LEU A 45 11.33 -11.28 10.62
CA LEU A 45 11.33 -12.61 11.24
C LEU A 45 11.43 -12.54 12.76
N ALA A 46 12.25 -11.61 13.28
CA ALA A 46 12.37 -11.39 14.72
C ALA A 46 11.10 -10.80 15.35
N LEU A 47 10.37 -9.93 14.64
CA LEU A 47 9.05 -9.44 15.11
C LEU A 47 8.03 -10.56 15.25
N LEU A 48 8.06 -11.54 14.36
CA LEU A 48 7.13 -12.66 14.34
C LEU A 48 7.57 -13.84 15.23
N ASP A 49 8.72 -13.73 15.91
CA ASP A 49 9.22 -14.77 16.80
C ASP A 49 8.43 -14.76 18.12
N PRO A 50 7.64 -15.81 18.43
CA PRO A 50 6.88 -15.87 19.67
C PRO A 50 7.76 -15.94 20.93
N ALA A 51 9.06 -16.24 20.79
CA ALA A 51 10.00 -16.26 21.91
C ALA A 51 10.37 -14.85 22.43
N GLY A 52 9.90 -13.78 21.78
CA GLY A 52 10.06 -12.42 22.26
C GLY A 52 11.45 -11.82 22.00
N ALA A 53 12.05 -12.16 20.84
CA ALA A 53 13.28 -11.51 20.37
C ALA A 53 13.14 -9.98 20.35
N PRO A 54 14.26 -9.20 20.36
CA PRO A 54 14.22 -7.74 20.40
C PRO A 54 13.80 -7.14 19.04
N GLY A 55 12.60 -7.47 18.57
CA GLY A 55 12.09 -7.12 17.24
C GLY A 55 12.02 -5.61 17.00
N ARG A 56 11.78 -4.80 18.04
CA ARG A 56 11.80 -3.33 17.94
C ARG A 56 13.19 -2.74 17.77
N ASP A 57 14.21 -3.29 18.43
CA ASP A 57 15.59 -2.83 18.24
C ASP A 57 16.08 -3.17 16.82
N LEU A 58 15.71 -4.35 16.33
CA LEU A 58 16.00 -4.78 14.95
C LEU A 58 15.24 -3.95 13.91
N LEU A 59 14.00 -3.53 14.20
CA LEU A 59 13.27 -2.54 13.38
C LEU A 59 14.04 -1.21 13.31
N GLY A 60 14.53 -0.71 14.45
CA GLY A 60 15.38 0.48 14.52
C GLY A 60 16.59 0.37 13.59
N GLY A 61 17.38 -0.70 13.72
CA GLY A 61 18.55 -0.93 12.87
C GLY A 61 18.21 -1.13 11.39
N ALA A 62 17.08 -1.78 11.07
CA ALA A 62 16.64 -1.93 9.68
C ALA A 62 16.26 -0.60 9.05
N ALA A 63 15.55 0.26 9.78
CA ALA A 63 15.22 1.60 9.33
C ALA A 63 16.49 2.47 9.14
N ASP A 64 17.50 2.34 10.01
CA ASP A 64 18.78 3.08 9.85
C ASP A 64 19.49 2.67 8.57
N GLN A 65 19.50 1.36 8.27
CA GLN A 65 20.09 0.82 7.05
C GLN A 65 19.38 1.34 5.79
N VAL A 66 18.05 1.45 5.80
CA VAL A 66 17.30 2.02 4.66
C VAL A 66 17.53 3.53 4.54
N CYS A 67 17.63 4.25 5.66
CA CYS A 67 18.00 5.67 5.65
C CYS A 67 19.42 5.91 5.09
N GLU A 68 20.38 5.03 5.40
CA GLU A 68 21.71 5.06 4.81
C GLU A 68 21.68 4.74 3.30
N LEU A 69 20.91 3.73 2.90
CA LEU A 69 20.69 3.41 1.49
C LEU A 69 20.10 4.61 0.73
N ALA A 70 19.08 5.28 1.29
CA ALA A 70 18.49 6.47 0.67
C ALA A 70 19.50 7.63 0.56
N ARG A 71 20.40 7.79 1.53
CA ARG A 71 21.53 8.75 1.48
C ARG A 71 22.50 8.43 0.34
N ARG A 72 22.83 7.16 0.14
CA ARG A 72 23.73 6.72 -0.94
C ARG A 72 23.08 6.75 -2.32
N ALA A 73 21.78 6.48 -2.41
CA ALA A 73 21.01 6.59 -3.63
C ALA A 73 20.63 8.04 -4.00
N ALA A 74 20.89 9.01 -3.12
CA ALA A 74 20.44 10.38 -3.29
C ALA A 74 21.01 11.05 -4.55
N LEU A 75 20.11 11.58 -5.37
CA LEU A 75 20.44 12.40 -6.52
C LEU A 75 20.01 13.85 -6.27
N PRO A 76 20.58 14.83 -7.00
CA PRO A 76 20.08 16.21 -7.00
C PRO A 76 18.56 16.22 -7.22
N PRO A 77 17.80 17.13 -6.57
CA PRO A 77 16.36 17.23 -6.78
C PRO A 77 16.01 17.33 -8.26
N LEU A 78 14.97 16.60 -8.69
CA LEU A 78 14.42 16.78 -10.03
C LEU A 78 13.78 18.18 -10.10
N ASP A 79 13.97 18.88 -11.22
CA ASP A 79 13.20 20.09 -11.48
C ASP A 79 11.74 19.71 -11.76
N VAL A 80 10.88 19.98 -10.77
CA VAL A 80 9.45 19.67 -10.80
C VAL A 80 8.61 20.87 -11.24
N SER A 81 9.21 22.01 -11.58
CA SER A 81 8.49 23.24 -11.92
C SER A 81 7.56 23.08 -13.14
N GLY A 82 7.92 22.21 -14.09
CA GLY A 82 7.11 21.86 -15.26
C GLY A 82 6.18 20.66 -15.07
N LEU A 83 6.18 20.00 -13.91
CA LEU A 83 5.37 18.81 -13.65
C LEU A 83 4.07 19.19 -12.93
N ALA A 84 2.94 18.93 -13.58
CA ALA A 84 1.62 19.12 -12.99
C ALA A 84 1.18 17.85 -12.23
N PRO A 85 0.44 17.99 -11.11
CA PRO A 85 -0.25 16.86 -10.50
C PRO A 85 -1.36 16.35 -11.45
N ILE A 86 -1.53 15.03 -11.56
CA ILE A 86 -2.56 14.45 -12.45
C ILE A 86 -3.95 14.40 -11.80
N VAL A 87 -4.03 14.52 -10.47
CA VAL A 87 -5.27 14.62 -9.68
C VAL A 87 -5.08 15.55 -8.48
N PRO A 88 -6.16 16.14 -7.91
CA PRO A 88 -6.06 16.98 -6.71
C PRO A 88 -5.35 16.32 -5.52
N ASN A 89 -5.53 15.00 -5.34
CA ASN A 89 -4.83 14.27 -4.28
C ASN A 89 -3.31 14.33 -4.45
N HIS A 90 -2.78 14.27 -5.67
CA HIS A 90 -1.35 14.38 -5.92
C HIS A 90 -0.82 15.77 -5.58
N GLU A 91 -1.62 16.83 -5.78
CA GLU A 91 -1.23 18.16 -5.32
C GLU A 91 -1.12 18.20 -3.80
N TYR A 92 -2.15 17.72 -3.09
CA TYR A 92 -2.18 17.70 -1.63
C TYR A 92 -1.04 16.86 -1.03
N PHE A 93 -0.80 15.66 -1.56
CA PHE A 93 0.27 14.80 -1.07
C PHE A 93 1.66 15.17 -1.61
N GLY A 94 1.82 16.22 -2.43
CA GLY A 94 3.14 16.57 -2.98
C GLY A 94 3.71 15.47 -3.90
N VAL A 95 2.87 14.87 -4.72
CA VAL A 95 3.22 13.83 -5.69
C VAL A 95 3.21 14.41 -7.10
N ARG A 96 4.20 14.02 -7.89
CA ARG A 96 4.24 14.22 -9.35
C ARG A 96 4.50 12.90 -10.05
N THR A 97 4.28 12.88 -11.35
CA THR A 97 4.65 11.75 -12.21
C THR A 97 5.58 12.22 -13.33
N ALA A 98 6.57 11.40 -13.67
CA ALA A 98 7.47 11.66 -14.79
C ALA A 98 8.06 10.34 -15.33
N PRO A 99 8.68 10.33 -16.52
CA PRO A 99 9.54 9.24 -16.94
C PRO A 99 10.78 9.22 -16.05
N LEU A 100 11.03 8.10 -15.37
CA LEU A 100 12.18 7.92 -14.48
C LEU A 100 13.14 6.89 -15.06
N ASP A 101 14.43 7.22 -15.08
CA ASP A 101 15.47 6.21 -15.26
C ASP A 101 15.70 5.42 -13.96
N GLY A 102 16.45 4.33 -14.05
CA GLY A 102 16.73 3.44 -12.92
C GLY A 102 17.28 4.13 -11.69
N PRO A 103 18.40 4.88 -11.79
CA PRO A 103 18.96 5.56 -10.63
C PRO A 103 17.98 6.57 -10.00
N ARG A 104 17.21 7.32 -10.81
CA ARG A 104 16.18 8.22 -10.27
C ARG A 104 15.07 7.46 -9.58
N LEU A 105 14.54 6.40 -10.19
CA LEU A 105 13.52 5.56 -9.57
C LEU A 105 14.01 4.99 -8.24
N ALA A 106 15.25 4.47 -8.19
CA ALA A 106 15.85 3.98 -6.96
C ALA A 106 15.97 5.09 -5.89
N ALA A 107 16.37 6.30 -6.26
CA ALA A 107 16.46 7.43 -5.35
C ALA A 107 15.08 7.81 -4.75
N GLU A 108 14.04 7.90 -5.57
CA GLU A 108 12.68 8.25 -5.13
C GLU A 108 12.10 7.14 -4.23
N VAL A 109 12.21 5.87 -4.66
CA VAL A 109 11.68 4.71 -3.92
C VAL A 109 12.38 4.53 -2.58
N THR A 110 13.70 4.60 -2.53
CA THR A 110 14.45 4.48 -1.28
C THR A 110 14.19 5.65 -0.34
N THR A 111 14.01 6.87 -0.86
CA THR A 111 13.61 8.03 -0.05
C THR A 111 12.23 7.85 0.58
N ILE A 112 11.24 7.39 -0.19
CA ILE A 112 9.89 7.12 0.32
C ILE A 112 9.93 6.02 1.39
N ALA A 113 10.64 4.91 1.12
CA ALA A 113 10.80 3.82 2.06
C ALA A 113 11.50 4.26 3.36
N ALA A 114 12.58 5.04 3.26
CA ALA A 114 13.31 5.56 4.42
C ALA A 114 12.44 6.44 5.31
N ARG A 115 11.67 7.36 4.73
CA ARG A 115 10.75 8.24 5.49
C ARG A 115 9.67 7.46 6.22
N ALA A 116 9.03 6.50 5.53
CA ALA A 116 8.00 5.68 6.13
C ALA A 116 8.57 4.80 7.25
N LEU A 117 9.72 4.15 7.05
CA LEU A 117 10.34 3.31 8.07
C LEU A 117 10.87 4.08 9.28
N ASP A 118 11.35 5.32 9.08
CA ASP A 118 11.72 6.20 10.18
C ASP A 118 10.49 6.54 11.05
N ASP A 119 9.34 6.86 10.44
CA ASP A 119 8.09 7.08 11.18
C ASP A 119 7.57 5.79 11.85
N LEU A 120 7.70 4.64 11.18
CA LEU A 120 7.22 3.33 11.64
C LEU A 120 7.80 2.94 13.01
N ARG A 121 8.99 3.43 13.36
CA ARG A 121 9.62 3.26 14.69
C ARG A 121 8.74 3.76 15.83
N HIS A 122 7.98 4.82 15.56
CA HIS A 122 7.15 5.53 16.52
C HIS A 122 5.66 5.18 16.37
N ALA A 123 5.30 4.43 15.33
CA ALA A 123 3.93 4.05 15.06
C ALA A 123 3.46 2.89 15.97
N ARG A 124 2.20 2.97 16.39
CA ARG A 124 1.54 2.04 17.31
C ARG A 124 0.73 1.01 16.52
N LEU A 125 1.44 0.26 15.68
CA LEU A 125 0.86 -0.82 14.89
C LEU A 125 0.91 -2.15 15.63
N GLU A 126 -0.02 -3.03 15.27
CA GLU A 126 0.05 -4.45 15.60
C GLU A 126 1.26 -5.10 14.93
N VAL A 127 1.80 -6.14 15.58
CA VAL A 127 3.03 -6.81 15.11
C VAL A 127 2.92 -7.35 13.68
N ASN A 128 1.73 -7.80 13.28
CA ASN A 128 1.47 -8.31 11.93
C ASN A 128 1.49 -7.20 10.89
N ASP A 129 1.01 -5.99 11.22
CA ASP A 129 1.02 -4.85 10.32
C ASP A 129 2.46 -4.32 10.15
N LEU A 130 3.23 -4.24 11.25
CA LEU A 130 4.67 -3.97 11.19
C LEU A 130 5.40 -4.97 10.27
N ALA A 131 5.18 -6.27 10.49
CA ALA A 131 5.82 -7.32 9.72
C ALA A 131 5.40 -7.31 8.23
N ALA A 132 4.16 -6.92 7.92
CA ALA A 132 3.66 -6.79 6.56
C ALA A 132 4.31 -5.60 5.83
N GLU A 133 4.44 -4.45 6.49
CA GLU A 133 5.11 -3.28 5.91
C GLU A 133 6.61 -3.57 5.65
N LEU A 134 7.31 -4.20 6.61
CA LEU A 134 8.70 -4.62 6.41
C LEU A 134 8.87 -5.61 5.26
N LEU A 135 7.97 -6.58 5.12
CA LEU A 135 8.01 -7.54 4.01
C LEU A 135 7.83 -6.82 2.67
N ALA A 136 6.85 -5.93 2.59
CA ALA A 136 6.51 -5.22 1.37
C ALA A 136 7.63 -4.26 0.94
N VAL A 137 8.27 -3.58 1.89
CA VAL A 137 9.45 -2.73 1.59
C VAL A 137 10.66 -3.59 1.21
N SER A 138 10.89 -4.72 1.87
CA SER A 138 11.96 -5.66 1.49
C SER A 138 11.79 -6.14 0.05
N ASP A 139 10.57 -6.53 -0.33
CA ASP A 139 10.25 -6.97 -1.69
C ASP A 139 10.42 -5.83 -2.71
N LEU A 140 9.93 -4.64 -2.38
CA LEU A 140 10.09 -3.42 -3.18
C LEU A 140 11.56 -3.14 -3.49
N LEU A 141 12.45 -3.19 -2.49
CA LEU A 141 13.88 -2.96 -2.68
C LEU A 141 14.55 -4.07 -3.50
N THR A 142 14.11 -5.32 -3.33
CA THR A 142 14.61 -6.48 -4.09
C THR A 142 14.23 -6.41 -5.57
N ALA A 143 13.04 -5.87 -5.87
CA ALA A 143 12.53 -5.77 -7.23
C ALA A 143 13.07 -4.55 -8.01
N LEU A 144 13.62 -3.54 -7.33
CA LEU A 144 14.12 -2.31 -7.95
C LEU A 144 15.11 -2.51 -9.12
N PRO A 145 16.07 -3.45 -9.09
CA PRO A 145 16.99 -3.69 -10.20
C PRO A 145 16.31 -4.13 -11.51
N GLY A 146 15.12 -4.74 -11.43
CA GLY A 146 14.44 -5.35 -12.58
C GLY A 146 15.30 -6.39 -13.32
N ASP A 147 15.00 -6.62 -14.60
CA ASP A 147 15.74 -7.55 -15.47
C ASP A 147 17.11 -7.02 -15.93
N THR A 148 17.53 -5.87 -15.43
CA THR A 148 18.77 -5.21 -15.89
C THR A 148 20.01 -5.59 -15.08
N ALA A 149 19.86 -6.46 -14.09
CA ALA A 149 20.95 -6.97 -13.27
C ALA A 149 22.07 -7.55 -14.15
N GLY A 150 23.30 -7.07 -13.96
CA GLY A 150 24.49 -7.54 -14.67
C GLY A 150 24.88 -6.77 -15.94
N ARG A 151 24.12 -5.74 -16.34
CA ARG A 151 24.54 -4.83 -17.41
C ARG A 151 25.49 -3.74 -16.85
N PRO A 152 26.52 -3.31 -17.59
CA PRO A 152 27.42 -2.26 -17.13
C PRO A 152 26.66 -0.96 -16.88
N GLY A 153 26.94 -0.34 -15.73
CA GLY A 153 26.29 0.90 -15.30
C GLY A 153 26.59 2.07 -16.22
N GLY A 154 25.68 3.05 -16.23
CA GLY A 154 25.89 4.34 -16.89
C GLY A 154 27.00 5.17 -16.21
N PRO A 155 27.31 6.37 -16.75
CA PRO A 155 28.34 7.24 -16.18
C PRO A 155 28.05 7.60 -14.71
N SER A 156 29.11 7.65 -13.90
CA SER A 156 29.06 8.05 -12.49
C SER A 156 28.37 9.40 -12.33
N ARG A 157 27.32 9.46 -11.51
CA ARG A 157 26.56 10.69 -11.22
C ARG A 157 27.10 11.39 -9.98
N LYS A 158 26.83 12.69 -9.86
CA LYS A 158 27.16 13.46 -8.66
C LYS A 158 26.16 13.11 -7.54
N PRO A 159 26.64 12.83 -6.32
CA PRO A 159 25.76 12.64 -5.17
C PRO A 159 24.97 13.92 -4.88
N GLY A 160 23.71 13.77 -4.44
CA GLY A 160 22.89 14.87 -3.94
C GLY A 160 23.08 15.11 -2.44
N ASP A 161 22.38 16.12 -1.90
CA ASP A 161 22.43 16.53 -0.47
C ASP A 161 21.76 15.55 0.51
N GLY A 162 21.52 14.31 0.10
CA GLY A 162 20.78 13.30 0.86
C GLY A 162 19.24 13.45 0.79
N PRO A 163 18.50 12.47 1.36
CA PRO A 163 17.06 12.54 1.49
C PRO A 163 16.67 13.57 2.55
N TYR A 164 15.61 14.32 2.23
CA TYR A 164 14.97 15.23 3.18
C TYR A 164 14.07 14.44 4.14
N PHE A 165 14.24 14.64 5.44
CA PHE A 165 13.38 14.09 6.49
C PHE A 165 12.54 15.21 7.12
N PRO A 166 11.21 15.19 6.97
CA PRO A 166 10.34 16.18 7.59
C PRO A 166 10.30 16.04 9.11
N VAL A 167 9.90 17.10 9.81
CA VAL A 167 9.66 17.06 11.26
C VAL A 167 8.52 16.06 11.54
N PRO A 168 8.72 15.10 12.47
CA PRO A 168 7.69 14.13 12.81
C PRO A 168 6.46 14.82 13.44
N THR A 169 5.34 14.74 12.73
CA THR A 169 4.00 15.16 13.19
C THR A 169 2.98 14.19 12.61
N GLU A 170 1.77 14.14 13.15
CA GLU A 170 0.70 13.29 12.64
C GLU A 170 0.30 13.65 11.19
N LEU A 171 0.39 14.92 10.82
CA LEU A 171 0.17 15.38 9.44
C LEU A 171 1.32 14.98 8.51
N THR A 172 2.56 15.05 9.01
CA THR A 172 3.73 14.52 8.30
C THR A 172 3.57 13.02 8.05
N ARG A 173 3.26 12.24 9.09
CA ARG A 173 2.96 10.80 9.03
C ARG A 173 1.90 10.52 7.97
N TRP A 174 0.78 11.26 8.03
CA TRP A 174 -0.29 11.14 7.06
C TRP A 174 0.25 11.23 5.64
N ILE A 175 1.09 12.21 5.32
CA ILE A 175 1.57 12.41 3.95
C ILE A 175 2.66 11.41 3.55
N VAL A 176 3.70 11.23 4.36
CA VAL A 176 4.85 10.38 3.98
C VAL A 176 4.47 8.91 3.88
N VAL A 177 3.56 8.45 4.74
CA VAL A 177 3.07 7.06 4.68
C VAL A 177 2.11 6.88 3.50
N HIS A 178 1.36 7.90 3.10
CA HIS A 178 0.60 7.85 1.84
C HIS A 178 1.50 7.74 0.61
N HIS A 179 2.72 8.31 0.61
CA HIS A 179 3.68 8.05 -0.48
C HIS A 179 4.03 6.58 -0.58
N LEU A 180 4.29 5.91 0.54
CA LEU A 180 4.53 4.47 0.57
C LEU A 180 3.29 3.69 0.10
N TYR A 181 2.10 4.08 0.59
CA TYR A 181 0.82 3.50 0.15
C TYR A 181 0.66 3.56 -1.38
N PHE A 182 0.99 4.68 -2.02
CA PHE A 182 0.93 4.83 -3.49
C PHE A 182 1.90 3.88 -4.20
N LEU A 183 3.16 3.79 -3.77
CA LEU A 183 4.13 2.86 -4.33
C LEU A 183 3.67 1.41 -4.22
N LEU A 184 3.15 1.01 -3.07
CA LEU A 184 2.69 -0.35 -2.83
C LEU A 184 1.42 -0.68 -3.64
N ASN A 185 0.52 0.28 -3.87
CA ASN A 185 -0.61 0.10 -4.79
C ASN A 185 -0.14 -0.10 -6.24
N LEU A 186 0.87 0.66 -6.71
CA LEU A 186 1.45 0.47 -8.05
C LEU A 186 2.07 -0.92 -8.21
N ARG A 187 2.85 -1.37 -7.21
CA ARG A 187 3.44 -2.73 -7.19
C ARG A 187 2.37 -3.81 -7.19
N ALA A 188 1.35 -3.70 -6.33
CA ALA A 188 0.24 -4.64 -6.30
C ALA A 188 -0.50 -4.68 -7.65
N ALA A 189 -0.80 -3.53 -8.25
CA ALA A 189 -1.47 -3.45 -9.55
C ALA A 189 -0.66 -4.14 -10.67
N ALA A 190 0.66 -3.94 -10.69
CA ALA A 190 1.56 -4.57 -11.65
C ALA A 190 1.61 -6.09 -11.48
N ALA A 191 1.79 -6.58 -10.25
CA ALA A 191 1.80 -8.02 -9.95
C ALA A 191 0.48 -8.70 -10.32
N VAL A 192 -0.67 -8.12 -9.96
CA VAL A 192 -1.98 -8.67 -10.35
C VAL A 192 -2.18 -8.67 -11.86
N THR A 193 -1.69 -7.65 -12.56
CA THR A 193 -1.76 -7.58 -14.03
C THR A 193 -0.90 -8.66 -14.69
N ARG A 194 0.30 -8.93 -14.16
CA ARG A 194 1.15 -10.04 -14.61
C ARG A 194 0.53 -11.40 -14.29
N ALA A 195 -0.10 -11.56 -13.13
CA ALA A 195 -0.86 -12.76 -12.79
C ALA A 195 -1.99 -13.03 -13.80
N VAL A 196 -2.75 -12.00 -14.19
CA VAL A 196 -3.77 -12.10 -15.26
C VAL A 196 -3.16 -12.56 -16.59
N GLY A 197 -2.04 -11.96 -17.00
CA GLY A 197 -1.32 -12.39 -18.20
C GLY A 197 -0.87 -13.85 -18.13
N ALA A 198 -0.33 -14.28 -17.00
CA ALA A 198 0.11 -15.65 -16.77
C ALA A 198 -1.05 -16.66 -16.81
N VAL A 199 -2.20 -16.32 -16.19
CA VAL A 199 -3.42 -17.15 -16.25
C VAL A 199 -3.86 -17.37 -17.70
N ARG A 200 -3.93 -16.30 -18.50
CA ARG A 200 -4.32 -16.38 -19.92
C ARG A 200 -3.37 -17.24 -20.75
N ASN A 201 -2.09 -17.22 -20.41
CA ASN A 201 -1.06 -18.02 -21.08
C ASN A 201 -0.97 -19.46 -20.56
N GLY A 202 -1.73 -19.83 -19.51
CA GLY A 202 -1.61 -21.13 -18.86
C GLY A 202 -0.27 -21.34 -18.13
N ASP A 203 0.46 -20.27 -17.82
CA ASP A 203 1.74 -20.34 -17.10
C ASP A 203 1.50 -20.42 -15.60
N ARG A 204 1.30 -21.65 -15.11
CA ARG A 204 1.06 -21.94 -13.70
C ARG A 204 2.13 -21.34 -12.78
N ALA A 205 3.41 -21.47 -13.14
CA ALA A 205 4.51 -21.06 -12.28
C ALA A 205 4.55 -19.53 -12.14
N ALA A 206 4.38 -18.82 -13.26
CA ALA A 206 4.26 -17.38 -13.24
C ALA A 206 3.01 -16.93 -12.48
N THR A 207 1.83 -17.52 -12.72
CA THR A 207 0.62 -17.15 -11.97
C THR A 207 0.83 -17.27 -10.47
N LEU A 208 1.41 -18.38 -10.01
CA LEU A 208 1.66 -18.61 -8.60
C LEU A 208 2.61 -17.58 -7.99
N ALA A 209 3.72 -17.26 -8.68
CA ALA A 209 4.68 -16.26 -8.22
C ALA A 209 4.03 -14.87 -8.12
N GLU A 210 3.29 -14.47 -9.16
CA GLU A 210 2.67 -13.15 -9.24
C GLU A 210 1.52 -12.96 -8.23
N LEU A 211 0.74 -14.01 -7.94
CA LEU A 211 -0.28 -13.97 -6.88
C LEU A 211 0.35 -13.80 -5.49
N ARG A 212 1.49 -14.46 -5.24
CA ARG A 212 2.23 -14.34 -3.97
C ARG A 212 2.82 -12.94 -3.80
N GLU A 213 3.45 -12.40 -4.85
CA GLU A 213 3.96 -11.02 -4.87
C GLU A 213 2.83 -10.01 -4.64
N ALA A 214 1.71 -10.14 -5.37
CA ALA A 214 0.55 -9.28 -5.18
C ALA A 214 0.04 -9.34 -3.73
N THR A 215 -0.04 -10.53 -3.12
CA THR A 215 -0.49 -10.70 -1.73
C THR A 215 0.42 -9.96 -0.74
N VAL A 216 1.74 -10.00 -0.95
CA VAL A 216 2.70 -9.24 -0.14
C VAL A 216 2.40 -7.75 -0.18
N HIS A 217 2.21 -7.19 -1.37
CA HIS A 217 1.97 -5.76 -1.53
C HIS A 217 0.59 -5.31 -1.08
N VAL A 218 -0.46 -6.14 -1.24
CA VAL A 218 -1.80 -5.85 -0.71
C VAL A 218 -1.79 -5.75 0.81
N ARG A 219 -1.14 -6.70 1.47
CA ARG A 219 -0.94 -6.65 2.93
C ARG A 219 -0.09 -5.44 3.33
N GLY A 220 0.95 -5.14 2.54
CA GLY A 220 1.82 -3.99 2.75
C GLY A 220 1.08 -2.65 2.70
N PHE A 221 0.30 -2.37 1.65
CA PHE A 221 -0.44 -1.10 1.59
C PHE A 221 -1.59 -1.06 2.61
N THR A 222 -2.14 -2.21 2.98
CA THR A 222 -3.13 -2.27 4.08
C THR A 222 -2.50 -1.85 5.39
N ALA A 223 -1.30 -2.36 5.69
CA ALA A 223 -0.53 -1.95 6.87
C ALA A 223 -0.15 -0.46 6.80
N ALA A 224 0.29 0.04 5.64
CA ALA A 224 0.60 1.45 5.44
C ALA A 224 -0.64 2.36 5.65
N MET A 225 -1.84 1.91 5.28
CA MET A 225 -3.08 2.64 5.57
C MET A 225 -3.32 2.73 7.08
N VAL A 226 -3.20 1.63 7.82
CA VAL A 226 -3.30 1.61 9.28
C VAL A 226 -2.22 2.50 9.91
N HIS A 227 -0.99 2.43 9.40
CA HIS A 227 0.13 3.28 9.82
C HIS A 227 -0.17 4.76 9.62
N SER A 228 -0.63 5.17 8.44
CA SER A 228 -1.00 6.56 8.17
C SER A 228 -2.09 7.07 9.11
N GLY A 229 -2.99 6.18 9.54
CA GLY A 229 -4.10 6.45 10.44
C GLY A 229 -3.78 6.33 11.93
N ASP A 230 -2.54 6.02 12.31
CA ASP A 230 -2.13 5.94 13.73
C ASP A 230 -2.06 7.34 14.36
N MET A 231 -3.23 7.86 14.70
CA MET A 231 -3.45 9.11 15.42
C MET A 231 -4.80 9.07 16.14
N SER A 232 -5.04 10.04 17.04
CA SER A 232 -6.37 10.15 17.67
C SER A 232 -7.38 10.81 16.72
N ALA A 233 -8.67 10.50 16.89
CA ALA A 233 -9.75 11.19 16.16
C ALA A 233 -9.70 12.72 16.35
N ALA A 234 -9.39 13.18 17.57
CA ALA A 234 -9.26 14.61 17.87
C ALA A 234 -8.10 15.26 17.08
N CYS A 235 -6.96 14.57 16.96
CA CYS A 235 -5.85 15.03 16.14
C CYS A 235 -6.21 15.04 14.65
N TYR A 236 -6.86 13.99 14.16
CA TYR A 236 -7.30 13.92 12.77
C TYR A 236 -8.26 15.08 12.43
N GLU A 237 -9.27 15.33 13.27
CA GLU A 237 -10.24 16.42 13.07
C GLU A 237 -9.59 17.81 13.16
N ALA A 238 -8.65 18.02 14.09
CA ALA A 238 -8.03 19.33 14.30
C ALA A 238 -6.92 19.65 13.29
N THR A 239 -6.16 18.64 12.86
CA THR A 239 -4.89 18.85 12.15
C THR A 239 -4.92 18.33 10.71
N VAL A 240 -5.51 17.16 10.45
CA VAL A 240 -5.44 16.53 9.12
C VAL A 240 -6.66 16.85 8.28
N ARG A 241 -7.87 16.51 8.76
CA ARG A 241 -9.14 16.66 8.02
C ARG A 241 -9.35 18.08 7.46
N PRO A 242 -9.06 19.18 8.16
CA PRO A 242 -9.27 20.53 7.64
C PRO A 242 -8.39 20.86 6.43
N THR A 243 -7.24 20.20 6.29
CA THR A 243 -6.30 20.41 5.18
C THR A 243 -6.72 19.71 3.89
N MET A 244 -7.68 18.78 3.98
CA MET A 244 -8.18 17.96 2.87
C MET A 244 -9.54 18.44 2.30
N ARG A 245 -10.02 19.61 2.74
CA ARG A 245 -11.27 20.22 2.26
C ARG A 245 -11.08 21.72 1.99
N PRO A 246 -11.98 22.36 1.23
CA PRO A 246 -11.95 23.81 1.06
C PRO A 246 -11.97 24.54 2.42
N PRO A 247 -11.22 25.65 2.56
CA PRO A 247 -10.44 26.35 1.52
C PRO A 247 -8.99 25.87 1.37
N ALA A 248 -8.53 24.86 2.11
CA ALA A 248 -7.12 24.42 2.05
C ALA A 248 -6.76 23.77 0.72
N VAL A 249 -7.76 23.18 0.05
CA VAL A 249 -7.71 22.61 -1.30
C VAL A 249 -8.93 23.07 -2.10
N ASP A 250 -8.81 23.12 -3.43
CA ASP A 250 -9.88 23.60 -4.31
C ASP A 250 -11.11 22.69 -4.32
N THR A 251 -10.91 21.40 -4.02
CA THR A 251 -11.97 20.39 -3.99
C THR A 251 -11.73 19.40 -2.86
N GLU A 252 -12.82 18.86 -2.34
CA GLU A 252 -12.82 17.82 -1.32
C GLU A 252 -12.06 16.58 -1.81
N LEU A 253 -11.07 16.15 -1.04
CA LEU A 253 -10.24 15.01 -1.40
C LEU A 253 -10.95 13.69 -1.07
N THR A 254 -10.76 12.69 -1.94
CA THR A 254 -11.26 11.33 -1.71
C THR A 254 -10.27 10.30 -2.23
N GLY A 255 -10.12 9.18 -1.54
CA GLY A 255 -9.31 8.05 -2.02
C GLY A 255 -9.78 7.52 -3.38
N ARG A 256 -11.05 7.72 -3.77
CA ARG A 256 -11.61 7.22 -5.04
C ARG A 256 -10.93 7.79 -6.29
N THR A 257 -10.33 8.97 -6.20
CA THR A 257 -9.67 9.63 -7.34
C THR A 257 -8.21 9.22 -7.50
N GLN A 258 -7.63 8.52 -6.51
CA GLN A 258 -6.21 8.12 -6.53
C GLN A 258 -5.92 7.16 -7.71
N PRO A 259 -5.07 7.55 -8.67
CA PRO A 259 -4.76 6.74 -9.85
C PRO A 259 -4.18 5.36 -9.53
N GLU A 260 -3.33 5.28 -8.50
CA GLU A 260 -2.63 4.07 -8.09
C GLU A 260 -3.61 3.03 -7.53
N HIS A 261 -4.49 3.45 -6.62
CA HIS A 261 -5.55 2.59 -6.10
C HIS A 261 -6.54 2.16 -7.20
N ARG A 262 -6.89 3.07 -8.13
CA ARG A 262 -7.72 2.73 -9.29
C ARG A 262 -7.06 1.71 -10.21
N ALA A 263 -5.74 1.78 -10.41
CA ALA A 263 -4.99 0.78 -11.17
C ALA A 263 -5.09 -0.59 -10.49
N TYR A 264 -4.87 -0.67 -9.18
CA TYR A 264 -5.02 -1.90 -8.41
C TYR A 264 -6.44 -2.48 -8.49
N ARG A 265 -7.48 -1.65 -8.27
CA ARG A 265 -8.87 -2.11 -8.36
C ARG A 265 -9.25 -2.63 -9.74
N ARG A 266 -8.74 -2.01 -10.82
CA ARG A 266 -8.93 -2.52 -12.20
C ARG A 266 -8.25 -3.87 -12.40
N ALA A 267 -7.01 -4.02 -11.92
CA ALA A 267 -6.27 -5.28 -12.01
C ALA A 267 -6.99 -6.42 -11.26
N MET A 268 -7.48 -6.16 -10.04
CA MET A 268 -8.27 -7.14 -9.26
C MET A 268 -9.57 -7.53 -9.95
N ALA A 269 -10.26 -6.56 -10.57
CA ALA A 269 -11.47 -6.85 -11.33
C ALA A 269 -11.19 -7.78 -12.52
N ALA A 270 -10.11 -7.54 -13.25
CA ALA A 270 -9.67 -8.40 -14.35
C ALA A 270 -9.25 -9.80 -13.85
N LEU A 271 -8.50 -9.89 -12.74
CA LEU A 271 -8.12 -11.18 -12.16
C LEU A 271 -9.33 -12.05 -11.83
N VAL A 272 -10.35 -11.46 -11.20
CA VAL A 272 -11.55 -12.20 -10.79
C VAL A 272 -12.38 -12.66 -11.99
N GLU A 273 -12.37 -11.89 -13.07
CA GLU A 273 -13.04 -12.26 -14.34
C GLU A 273 -12.29 -13.37 -15.07
N GLU A 274 -10.98 -13.24 -15.20
CA GLU A 274 -10.13 -14.19 -15.93
C GLU A 274 -9.89 -15.48 -15.15
N PHE A 275 -9.88 -15.41 -13.82
CA PHE A 275 -9.62 -16.54 -12.93
C PHE A 275 -10.86 -16.93 -12.10
N ALA A 276 -12.01 -17.01 -12.76
CA ALA A 276 -13.33 -17.19 -12.15
C ALA A 276 -13.71 -18.63 -11.76
N GLU A 277 -12.82 -19.62 -11.93
CA GLU A 277 -13.10 -21.01 -11.56
C GLU A 277 -13.37 -21.14 -10.05
N PRO A 278 -14.45 -21.82 -9.60
CA PRO A 278 -14.72 -21.98 -8.17
C PRO A 278 -13.56 -22.61 -7.39
N TYR A 279 -13.39 -22.23 -6.12
CA TYR A 279 -12.29 -22.68 -5.27
C TYR A 279 -12.19 -24.21 -5.24
N ASP A 280 -13.28 -24.93 -4.99
CA ASP A 280 -13.25 -26.39 -4.87
C ASP A 280 -12.80 -27.08 -6.16
N THR A 281 -13.23 -26.56 -7.32
CA THR A 281 -12.82 -27.06 -8.63
C THR A 281 -11.34 -26.83 -8.87
N LEU A 282 -10.86 -25.60 -8.61
CA LEU A 282 -9.45 -25.27 -8.76
C LEU A 282 -8.59 -26.06 -7.77
N ALA A 283 -9.01 -26.20 -6.51
CA ALA A 283 -8.27 -26.90 -5.47
C ALA A 283 -8.15 -28.41 -5.72
N ALA A 284 -9.18 -29.02 -6.33
CA ALA A 284 -9.13 -30.41 -6.76
C ALA A 284 -8.09 -30.66 -7.86
N ARG A 285 -7.88 -29.69 -8.77
CA ARG A 285 -6.90 -29.77 -9.86
C ARG A 285 -5.51 -29.30 -9.45
N ASP A 286 -5.44 -28.20 -8.72
CA ASP A 286 -4.22 -27.45 -8.37
C ASP A 286 -4.39 -26.73 -7.01
N PRO A 287 -4.16 -27.45 -5.90
CA PRO A 287 -4.40 -26.92 -4.55
C PRO A 287 -3.52 -25.73 -4.20
N GLU A 288 -2.27 -25.71 -4.67
CA GLU A 288 -1.34 -24.62 -4.39
C GLU A 288 -1.78 -23.32 -5.08
N LEU A 289 -2.25 -23.42 -6.32
CA LEU A 289 -2.76 -22.27 -7.06
C LEU A 289 -4.08 -21.75 -6.47
N ALA A 290 -4.97 -22.65 -6.03
CA ALA A 290 -6.18 -22.28 -5.30
C ALA A 290 -5.87 -21.48 -4.03
N LEU A 291 -4.91 -21.96 -3.23
CA LEU A 291 -4.48 -21.31 -1.99
C LEU A 291 -3.82 -19.94 -2.25
N ALA A 292 -3.03 -19.81 -3.32
CA ALA A 292 -2.41 -18.54 -3.66
C ALA A 292 -3.44 -17.48 -4.09
N ARG A 293 -4.45 -17.88 -4.87
CA ARG A 293 -5.57 -17.00 -5.23
C ARG A 293 -6.38 -16.62 -3.99
N ASP A 294 -6.74 -17.60 -3.17
CA ASP A 294 -7.46 -17.41 -1.92
C ASP A 294 -6.75 -16.40 -1.00
N ALA A 295 -5.43 -16.54 -0.83
CA ALA A 295 -4.62 -15.62 -0.03
C ALA A 295 -4.64 -14.17 -0.52
N LEU A 296 -4.65 -13.95 -1.85
CA LEU A 296 -4.75 -12.61 -2.43
C LEU A 296 -6.15 -12.01 -2.24
N LEU A 297 -7.21 -12.78 -2.47
CA LEU A 297 -8.60 -12.33 -2.28
C LEU A 297 -8.88 -12.02 -0.81
N GLU A 298 -8.39 -12.85 0.11
CA GLU A 298 -8.45 -12.61 1.56
C GLU A 298 -7.70 -11.32 1.93
N ALA A 299 -6.51 -11.09 1.37
CA ALA A 299 -5.78 -9.84 1.61
C ALA A 299 -6.57 -8.60 1.15
N ASP A 300 -7.30 -8.68 0.02
CA ASP A 300 -8.15 -7.57 -0.46
C ASP A 300 -9.42 -7.35 0.39
N LEU A 301 -9.96 -8.42 1.00
CA LEU A 301 -11.07 -8.30 1.97
C LEU A 301 -10.58 -7.70 3.29
N ILE A 302 -9.39 -8.10 3.76
CA ILE A 302 -8.76 -7.51 4.94
C ILE A 302 -8.46 -6.03 4.70
N ASP A 303 -7.99 -5.62 3.51
CA ASP A 303 -7.80 -4.20 3.15
C ASP A 303 -9.06 -3.38 3.45
N ILE A 304 -10.20 -3.74 2.87
CA ILE A 304 -11.42 -2.95 3.03
C ILE A 304 -11.96 -3.02 4.46
N GLU A 305 -11.78 -4.13 5.17
CA GLU A 305 -12.16 -4.24 6.58
C GLU A 305 -11.29 -3.32 7.45
N ARG A 306 -9.97 -3.30 7.22
CA ARG A 306 -9.06 -2.38 7.91
C ARG A 306 -9.39 -0.93 7.60
N HIS A 307 -9.80 -0.61 6.38
CA HIS A 307 -10.27 0.72 6.02
C HIS A 307 -11.54 1.11 6.82
N VAL A 308 -12.51 0.20 6.94
CA VAL A 308 -13.70 0.40 7.80
C VAL A 308 -13.29 0.74 9.23
N LEU A 309 -12.32 0.01 9.79
CA LEU A 309 -11.83 0.22 11.16
C LEU A 309 -11.10 1.57 11.32
N VAL A 310 -10.21 1.93 10.40
CA VAL A 310 -9.52 3.23 10.42
C VAL A 310 -10.53 4.37 10.31
N ALA A 311 -11.49 4.27 9.38
CA ALA A 311 -12.54 5.27 9.23
C ALA A 311 -13.40 5.39 10.50
N ALA A 312 -13.77 4.27 11.12
CA ALA A 312 -14.53 4.27 12.37
C ALA A 312 -13.71 4.89 13.53
N ALA A 313 -12.40 4.63 13.59
CA ALA A 313 -11.54 5.18 14.63
C ALA A 313 -11.31 6.70 14.49
N LEU A 314 -11.17 7.20 13.25
CA LEU A 314 -10.83 8.61 13.01
C LEU A 314 -12.06 9.52 12.83
N VAL A 315 -13.12 8.98 12.20
CA VAL A 315 -14.31 9.75 11.78
C VAL A 315 -15.56 9.30 12.53
N GLY A 316 -15.58 8.08 13.08
CA GLY A 316 -16.70 7.57 13.86
C GLY A 316 -18.01 7.53 13.06
N GLY A 317 -19.04 8.19 13.58
CA GLY A 317 -20.36 8.30 12.96
C GLY A 317 -20.47 9.38 11.89
N ASP A 318 -19.42 10.17 11.64
CA ASP A 318 -19.46 11.30 10.72
C ASP A 318 -19.45 10.89 9.25
N ARG A 319 -19.89 11.83 8.41
CA ARG A 319 -19.83 11.71 6.95
C ARG A 319 -18.38 11.77 6.44
N SER A 320 -18.12 11.05 5.36
CA SER A 320 -16.92 11.23 4.53
C SER A 320 -16.87 12.67 4.02
N ILE A 321 -15.66 13.17 3.78
CA ILE A 321 -15.43 14.52 3.26
C ILE A 321 -16.23 14.77 1.98
N VAL A 322 -16.31 13.78 1.07
CA VAL A 322 -17.02 13.89 -0.21
C VAL A 322 -18.50 13.50 -0.17
N GLN A 323 -19.05 13.12 0.99
CA GLN A 323 -20.48 12.82 1.10
C GLN A 323 -21.26 14.12 1.16
N GLY A 324 -21.91 14.47 0.04
CA GLY A 324 -22.81 15.62 -0.02
C GLY A 324 -23.97 15.51 0.96
N GLU A 325 -24.57 16.65 1.32
CA GLU A 325 -25.51 16.74 2.45
C GLU A 325 -26.74 15.82 2.36
N ALA A 326 -27.15 15.48 1.13
CA ALA A 326 -28.29 14.63 0.84
C ALA A 326 -28.00 13.12 0.88
N THR A 327 -26.74 12.71 1.11
CA THR A 327 -26.39 11.27 1.15
C THR A 327 -26.76 10.69 2.50
N GLU A 328 -27.69 9.73 2.52
CA GLU A 328 -28.00 8.98 3.73
C GLU A 328 -26.82 8.06 4.13
N GLY A 329 -26.47 8.06 5.42
CA GLY A 329 -25.39 7.24 5.98
C GLY A 329 -24.11 8.00 6.30
N ASN A 330 -23.08 7.28 6.74
CA ASN A 330 -21.79 7.81 7.14
C ASN A 330 -20.64 7.12 6.38
N ALA A 331 -19.39 7.55 6.62
CA ALA A 331 -18.23 6.99 5.93
C ALA A 331 -18.11 5.47 6.16
N VAL A 332 -18.35 5.03 7.39
CA VAL A 332 -18.26 3.63 7.82
C VAL A 332 -19.33 2.78 7.13
N SER A 333 -20.58 3.23 7.06
CA SER A 333 -21.66 2.47 6.42
C SER A 333 -21.41 2.29 4.93
N MET A 334 -20.91 3.32 4.25
CA MET A 334 -20.53 3.24 2.83
C MET A 334 -19.41 2.22 2.61
N LEU A 335 -18.35 2.25 3.43
CA LEU A 335 -17.24 1.30 3.33
C LEU A 335 -17.69 -0.14 3.63
N ARG A 336 -18.59 -0.35 4.60
CA ARG A 336 -19.18 -1.67 4.86
C ARG A 336 -19.98 -2.20 3.68
N THR A 337 -20.77 -1.36 3.01
CA THR A 337 -21.47 -1.76 1.79
C THR A 337 -20.48 -2.19 0.70
N MET A 338 -19.38 -1.46 0.51
CA MET A 338 -18.32 -1.83 -0.43
C MET A 338 -17.67 -3.16 -0.05
N ARG A 339 -17.40 -3.38 1.23
CA ARG A 339 -16.84 -4.64 1.77
C ARG A 339 -17.75 -5.82 1.48
N HIS A 340 -19.05 -5.70 1.76
CA HIS A 340 -20.01 -6.77 1.46
C HIS A 340 -20.12 -7.06 -0.04
N ALA A 341 -20.10 -6.03 -0.89
CA ALA A 341 -20.12 -6.24 -2.34
C ALA A 341 -18.86 -6.96 -2.85
N ARG A 342 -17.68 -6.70 -2.26
CA ARG A 342 -16.45 -7.45 -2.57
C ARG A 342 -16.55 -8.91 -2.09
N ALA A 343 -17.00 -9.11 -0.86
CA ALA A 343 -17.19 -10.43 -0.26
C ALA A 343 -18.11 -11.33 -1.12
N ASP A 344 -19.27 -10.81 -1.52
CA ASP A 344 -20.22 -11.54 -2.38
C ASP A 344 -19.58 -11.93 -3.73
N ARG A 345 -18.82 -11.01 -4.34
CA ARG A 345 -18.09 -11.28 -5.58
C ARG A 345 -17.03 -12.39 -5.44
N TYR A 346 -16.41 -12.53 -4.27
CA TYR A 346 -15.36 -13.52 -4.02
C TYR A 346 -15.88 -14.85 -3.46
N ARG A 347 -17.16 -14.91 -3.09
CA ARG A 347 -17.77 -16.02 -2.35
C ARG A 347 -17.46 -17.42 -2.89
N LEU A 348 -17.50 -17.62 -4.21
CA LEU A 348 -17.23 -18.92 -4.83
C LEU A 348 -15.74 -19.19 -5.11
N LEU A 349 -14.89 -18.16 -5.00
CA LEU A 349 -13.48 -18.20 -5.38
C LEU A 349 -12.54 -18.48 -4.20
N MET A 350 -13.07 -18.41 -2.97
CA MET A 350 -12.35 -18.55 -1.71
C MET A 350 -12.76 -19.81 -0.95
N ARG A 351 -11.87 -20.32 -0.09
CA ARG A 351 -12.10 -21.54 0.70
C ARG A 351 -13.24 -21.38 1.71
N TYR A 352 -13.24 -20.24 2.39
CA TYR A 352 -14.24 -19.86 3.36
C TYR A 352 -14.96 -18.65 2.81
N GLY A 353 -15.90 -18.88 1.88
CA GLY A 353 -16.73 -17.83 1.32
C GLY A 353 -17.35 -16.99 2.45
N ASP A 354 -17.33 -15.67 2.28
CA ASP A 354 -17.88 -14.77 3.28
C ASP A 354 -19.40 -14.63 3.08
N ASP A 355 -20.16 -15.41 3.87
CA ASP A 355 -21.61 -15.49 3.79
C ASP A 355 -22.34 -14.37 4.56
N VAL A 356 -21.66 -13.27 4.93
CA VAL A 356 -22.28 -12.17 5.70
C VAL A 356 -23.51 -11.59 5.00
N ALA A 357 -23.51 -11.52 3.65
CA ALA A 357 -24.68 -11.08 2.89
C ALA A 357 -25.84 -12.10 2.89
N ALA A 358 -25.52 -13.40 2.91
CA ALA A 358 -26.51 -14.48 2.95
C ALA A 358 -27.12 -14.67 4.35
N ALA A 359 -26.48 -14.17 5.41
CA ALA A 359 -26.97 -14.23 6.79
C ALA A 359 -28.05 -13.17 7.12
N LEU A 360 -28.18 -12.10 6.33
CA LEU A 360 -29.13 -11.00 6.57
C LEU A 360 -30.62 -11.47 6.60
N PRO A 361 -31.10 -12.33 5.68
CA PRO A 361 -32.45 -12.87 5.75
C PRO A 361 -32.70 -13.82 6.94
N LEU A 362 -31.66 -14.52 7.42
CA LEU A 362 -31.77 -15.45 8.55
C LEU A 362 -31.92 -14.71 9.90
N LEU A 363 -31.32 -13.53 10.03
CA LEU A 363 -31.49 -12.69 11.22
C LEU A 363 -32.85 -11.98 11.26
N ALA A 364 -33.44 -11.66 10.10
CA ALA A 364 -34.78 -11.06 10.02
C ALA A 364 -35.91 -12.04 10.40
N THR A 365 -35.65 -13.35 10.35
CA THR A 365 -36.62 -14.41 10.68
C THR A 365 -36.45 -14.98 12.09
N ALA A 366 -35.32 -14.71 12.75
CA ALA A 366 -35.11 -15.00 14.17
C ALA A 366 -35.91 -14.03 15.05
N ARG A 367 -37.20 -14.32 15.27
CA ARG A 367 -37.97 -13.66 16.32
C ARG A 367 -37.26 -13.88 17.66
N PRO A 368 -37.11 -12.85 18.51
CA PRO A 368 -36.63 -13.07 19.87
C PRO A 368 -37.61 -14.04 20.56
N GLY A 369 -37.09 -15.22 20.93
CA GLY A 369 -37.84 -16.16 21.75
C GLY A 369 -38.28 -15.42 23.00
N ARG A 370 -39.59 -15.44 23.27
CA ARG A 370 -40.11 -15.00 24.57
C ARG A 370 -39.42 -15.85 25.63
N GLU A 371 -38.53 -15.24 26.41
CA GLU A 371 -38.10 -15.81 27.67
C GLU A 371 -39.34 -15.96 28.55
N SER A 372 -39.76 -17.21 28.74
CA SER A 372 -40.84 -17.57 29.65
C SER A 372 -40.30 -17.45 31.08
N THR A 373 -40.71 -16.38 31.77
CA THR A 373 -40.72 -16.27 33.23
C THR A 373 -41.62 -17.29 33.88
#